data_AF-A0A151I6A4-F1
#
_entry.id   AF-A0A151I6A4-F1
#
_cell.length_a   1.000
_cell.length_b   1.000
_cell.length_c   1.000
_cell.angle_alpha   90.00
_cell.angle_beta   90.00
_cell.angle_gamma   90.00
#
_symmetry.space_group_name_H-M   'P 1'
#
loop_
_entity.id
_entity.type
_entity.pdbx_description
1 polymer ?
#
loop_
_entity_poly.entity_id
_entity_poly.type
_entity_poly.pdbx_seq_one_letter_code
_entity_poly.pdbx_strand_id
1 'polypeptide(L)'
;MKSKSRNKEYGYYIYMGIAENLKQIISPNVYKKRIIRLLINIDGLPVFNHSGEQLWPILICVFDLEYESSPFMAAAFCGKSKPNLVDEYLQDFITEIKELLRNSIDIEEDHFIVEILGFVCDTPARAFLKCTKGHGGFYACERCEVKGVSITNRTGHKKRIYANINCKLRTRKSFKEQHQKEHHNSKSPLLDIPRFDPVKDFFLDSMHLLYIGIMKILLEEWLFGRNRKTKISTNQREYLCKILSNLTIVPDDFQRKKFDLNDLSNWKTTQYRFFLHYSSVVCLHKILKKDVYEHFMLFYVAVRILCSSKLAITYLEYAKSLLRKFVYLFPSFYGQHSQNIVIHNPIHLVDDVEYANVELSAISAFTFENWVII
;
A
#
# COMPACT_ATOMS: atom_id res chain seq x y z
N MET A 1 -26.13 -4.66 -20.11
CA MET A 1 -25.82 -4.73 -18.67
C MET A 1 -27.05 -5.14 -17.86
N LYS A 2 -27.06 -6.32 -17.25
CA LYS A 2 -28.01 -6.67 -16.17
C LYS A 2 -27.27 -6.56 -14.85
N SER A 3 -27.17 -5.36 -14.28
CA SER A 3 -26.59 -5.16 -12.95
C SER A 3 -27.54 -5.69 -11.87
N LYS A 4 -27.02 -6.45 -10.90
CA LYS A 4 -27.79 -6.84 -9.72
C LYS A 4 -27.67 -5.75 -8.65
N SER A 5 -28.76 -5.04 -8.36
CA SER A 5 -28.82 -4.08 -7.25
C SER A 5 -29.49 -4.72 -6.04
N ARG A 6 -28.90 -4.60 -4.85
CA ARG A 6 -29.53 -4.99 -3.58
C ARG A 6 -29.53 -3.80 -2.62
N ASN A 7 -30.66 -3.57 -1.96
CA ASN A 7 -30.71 -2.69 -0.80
C ASN A 7 -30.29 -3.54 0.41
N LYS A 8 -29.08 -3.30 0.93
CA LYS A 8 -28.64 -3.91 2.20
C LYS A 8 -29.03 -2.89 3.28
N GLU A 9 -29.51 -3.33 4.45
CA GLU A 9 -30.09 -2.47 5.50
C GLU A 9 -29.25 -1.23 5.96
N TYR A 10 -28.03 -1.05 5.44
CA TYR A 10 -27.11 0.05 5.75
C TYR A 10 -26.43 0.69 4.52
N GLY A 11 -26.84 0.37 3.28
CA GLY A 11 -26.28 0.97 2.06
C GLY A 11 -26.69 0.28 0.76
N TYR A 12 -26.31 0.90 -0.37
CA TYR A 12 -26.56 0.40 -1.72
C TYR A 12 -25.39 -0.44 -2.21
N TYR A 13 -25.68 -1.59 -2.80
CA TYR A 13 -24.67 -2.45 -3.41
C TYR A 13 -25.03 -2.79 -4.86
N ILE A 14 -24.05 -2.67 -5.74
CA ILE A 14 -24.14 -3.05 -7.15
C ILE A 14 -22.97 -3.97 -7.53
N TYR A 15 -23.29 -5.02 -8.26
CA TYR A 15 -22.31 -5.90 -8.88
C TYR A 15 -22.37 -5.78 -10.40
N MET A 16 -21.23 -5.45 -11.01
CA MET A 16 -21.07 -5.24 -12.46
C MET A 16 -20.36 -6.41 -13.13
N GLY A 17 -19.67 -7.25 -12.36
CA GLY A 17 -19.05 -8.49 -12.81
C GLY A 17 -17.63 -8.31 -13.33
N ILE A 18 -16.83 -9.38 -13.28
CA ILE A 18 -15.43 -9.38 -13.70
C ILE A 18 -15.32 -9.75 -15.18
N ALA A 19 -15.95 -10.86 -15.57
CA ALA A 19 -15.88 -11.43 -16.92
C ALA A 19 -16.41 -10.46 -17.98
N GLU A 20 -17.51 -9.79 -17.69
CA GLU A 20 -18.12 -8.83 -18.61
C GLU A 20 -17.20 -7.62 -18.85
N ASN A 21 -16.57 -7.11 -17.80
CA ASN A 21 -15.60 -6.02 -17.94
C ASN A 21 -14.33 -6.48 -18.67
N LEU A 22 -13.83 -7.70 -18.41
CA LEU A 22 -12.69 -8.25 -19.14
C LEU A 22 -12.96 -8.36 -20.64
N LYS A 23 -14.17 -8.80 -21.04
CA LYS A 23 -14.58 -8.86 -22.45
C LYS A 23 -14.62 -7.50 -23.14
N GLN A 24 -14.82 -6.42 -22.40
CA GLN A 24 -14.84 -5.06 -22.95
C GLN A 24 -13.44 -4.45 -23.04
N ILE A 25 -12.54 -4.84 -22.16
CA ILE A 25 -11.22 -4.21 -22.02
C ILE A 25 -10.15 -4.99 -22.77
N ILE A 26 -10.21 -6.32 -22.81
CA ILE A 26 -9.23 -7.15 -23.51
C ILE A 26 -9.57 -7.16 -25.00
N SER A 27 -8.70 -6.56 -25.80
CA SER A 27 -8.72 -6.71 -27.26
C SER A 27 -7.77 -7.82 -27.67
N PRO A 28 -8.23 -8.99 -28.17
CA PRO A 28 -7.36 -10.13 -28.48
C PRO A 28 -6.25 -9.82 -29.50
N ASN A 29 -6.52 -8.92 -30.44
CA ASN A 29 -5.53 -8.44 -31.42
C ASN A 29 -4.36 -7.65 -30.80
N VAL A 30 -4.53 -7.13 -29.58
CA VAL A 30 -3.54 -6.30 -28.87
C VAL A 30 -2.95 -7.08 -27.69
N TYR A 31 -3.76 -7.86 -26.98
CA TYR A 31 -3.34 -8.62 -25.82
C TYR A 31 -2.67 -9.93 -26.23
N LYS A 32 -1.33 -9.95 -26.23
CA LYS A 32 -0.52 -11.05 -26.79
C LYS A 32 -0.37 -12.28 -25.88
N LYS A 33 -0.82 -12.22 -24.64
CA LYS A 33 -0.62 -13.29 -23.64
C LYS A 33 -1.88 -14.12 -23.47
N ARG A 34 -1.71 -15.39 -23.06
CA ARG A 34 -2.83 -16.28 -22.71
C ARG A 34 -3.30 -16.15 -21.26
N ILE A 35 -2.53 -15.49 -20.41
CA ILE A 35 -2.80 -15.38 -18.97
C ILE A 35 -3.10 -13.93 -18.61
N ILE A 36 -4.33 -13.66 -18.19
CA ILE A 36 -4.78 -12.37 -17.67
C ILE A 36 -4.52 -12.34 -16.17
N ARG A 37 -3.56 -11.53 -15.73
CA ARG A 37 -3.26 -11.35 -14.30
C ARG A 37 -4.00 -10.14 -13.75
N LEU A 38 -4.74 -10.31 -12.67
CA LEU A 38 -5.59 -9.29 -12.07
C LEU A 38 -4.92 -8.68 -10.84
N LEU A 39 -4.75 -7.37 -10.84
CA LEU A 39 -4.42 -6.58 -9.66
C LEU A 39 -5.70 -5.98 -9.09
N ILE A 40 -5.95 -6.16 -7.81
CA ILE A 40 -7.24 -5.85 -7.18
C ILE A 40 -7.06 -4.79 -6.10
N ASN A 41 -7.88 -3.74 -6.12
CA ASN A 41 -7.93 -2.72 -5.08
C ASN A 41 -9.34 -2.65 -4.48
N ILE A 42 -9.40 -2.60 -3.16
CA ILE A 42 -10.63 -2.49 -2.40
C ILE A 42 -10.34 -1.56 -1.22
N ASP A 43 -10.55 -0.27 -1.39
CA ASP A 43 -10.33 0.76 -0.38
C ASP A 43 -11.61 1.56 -0.10
N GLY A 44 -11.70 2.19 1.07
CA GLY A 44 -12.81 3.08 1.39
C GLY A 44 -12.53 4.51 0.91
N LEU A 45 -13.47 5.09 0.18
CA LEU A 45 -13.35 6.43 -0.40
C LEU A 45 -14.51 7.32 0.11
N PRO A 46 -14.25 8.57 0.53
CA PRO A 46 -15.33 9.50 0.84
C PRO A 46 -16.07 9.89 -0.46
N VAL A 47 -17.42 9.87 -0.45
CA VAL A 47 -18.23 10.23 -1.64
C VAL A 47 -18.37 11.74 -1.79
N PHE A 48 -18.68 12.41 -0.70
CA PHE A 48 -18.75 13.87 -0.62
C PHE A 48 -18.05 14.33 0.66
N ASN A 49 -17.36 15.48 0.59
CA ASN A 49 -16.63 16.04 1.73
C ASN A 49 -17.50 16.31 2.97
N HIS A 50 -18.83 16.23 2.85
CA HIS A 50 -19.79 16.62 3.89
C HIS A 50 -20.94 15.64 4.16
N SER A 51 -21.15 14.56 3.37
CA SER A 51 -22.29 13.66 3.56
C SER A 51 -22.05 12.54 4.59
N GLY A 52 -20.78 12.32 4.98
CA GLY A 52 -20.37 11.19 5.82
C GLY A 52 -20.47 9.83 5.11
N GLU A 53 -20.89 9.80 3.85
CA GLU A 53 -20.99 8.59 3.04
C GLU A 53 -19.63 8.15 2.50
N GLN A 54 -19.48 6.83 2.40
CA GLN A 54 -18.28 6.16 1.93
C GLN A 54 -18.65 5.20 0.80
N LEU A 55 -17.88 5.27 -0.29
CA LEU A 55 -17.86 4.31 -1.38
C LEU A 55 -16.77 3.29 -1.11
N TRP A 56 -17.10 2.01 -1.24
CA TRP A 56 -16.18 0.89 -1.19
C TRP A 56 -16.29 0.17 -2.53
N PRO A 57 -15.46 0.52 -3.52
CA PRO A 57 -15.41 -0.18 -4.78
C PRO A 57 -14.55 -1.44 -4.69
N ILE A 58 -14.82 -2.39 -5.58
CA ILE A 58 -13.89 -3.45 -5.96
C ILE A 58 -13.36 -3.07 -7.34
N LEU A 59 -12.16 -2.49 -7.37
CA LEU A 59 -11.48 -2.10 -8.59
C LEU A 59 -10.52 -3.20 -9.02
N ILE A 60 -10.47 -3.45 -10.33
CA ILE A 60 -9.60 -4.47 -10.92
C ILE A 60 -8.86 -3.83 -12.08
N CYS A 61 -7.57 -4.12 -12.19
CA CYS A 61 -6.74 -3.73 -13.33
C CYS A 61 -6.07 -4.99 -13.91
N VAL A 62 -6.02 -5.08 -15.23
CA VAL A 62 -5.24 -6.12 -15.92
C VAL A 62 -3.78 -5.73 -15.85
N PHE A 63 -2.97 -6.55 -15.18
CA PHE A 63 -1.56 -6.30 -15.01
C PHE A 63 -0.73 -6.92 -16.15
N ASP A 64 -0.18 -6.05 -16.98
CA ASP A 64 0.81 -6.40 -17.99
C ASP A 64 1.79 -5.24 -18.22
N LEU A 65 3.06 -5.56 -18.46
CA LEU A 65 4.09 -4.56 -18.77
C LEU A 65 4.01 -4.07 -20.23
N GLU A 66 3.36 -4.83 -21.11
CA GLU A 66 3.24 -4.54 -22.54
C GLU A 66 1.80 -4.19 -22.95
N TYR A 67 0.87 -4.18 -21.99
CA TYR A 67 -0.53 -3.87 -22.22
C TYR A 67 -1.03 -2.87 -21.18
N GLU A 68 -1.31 -1.65 -21.63
CA GLU A 68 -1.88 -0.61 -20.77
C GLU A 68 -3.38 -0.86 -20.60
N SER A 69 -3.81 -1.08 -19.36
CA SER A 69 -5.21 -1.25 -18.99
C SER A 69 -5.58 -0.22 -17.93
N SER A 70 -6.65 0.52 -18.18
CA SER A 70 -7.31 1.29 -17.14
C SER A 70 -8.00 0.35 -16.15
N PRO A 71 -8.04 0.69 -14.84
CA PRO A 71 -8.87 -0.04 -13.89
C PRO A 71 -10.34 0.03 -14.26
N PHE A 72 -11.09 -1.01 -13.90
CA PHE A 72 -12.53 -1.07 -13.97
C PHE A 72 -13.13 -1.45 -12.62
N MET A 73 -14.40 -1.11 -12.41
CA MET A 73 -15.11 -1.40 -11.18
C MET A 73 -15.96 -2.66 -11.37
N ALA A 74 -15.64 -3.72 -10.63
CA ALA A 74 -16.40 -4.97 -10.63
C ALA A 74 -17.61 -4.92 -9.67
N ALA A 75 -17.49 -4.15 -8.58
CA ALA A 75 -18.55 -3.95 -7.61
C ALA A 75 -18.42 -2.59 -6.92
N ALA A 76 -19.51 -2.11 -6.35
CA ALA A 76 -19.49 -0.95 -5.45
C ALA A 76 -20.51 -1.10 -4.33
N PHE A 77 -20.08 -0.74 -3.12
CA PHE A 77 -20.95 -0.49 -1.99
C PHE A 77 -20.91 1.00 -1.64
N CYS A 78 -22.05 1.63 -1.40
CA CYS A 78 -22.15 3.00 -0.93
C CYS A 78 -23.05 3.06 0.32
N GLY A 79 -22.55 3.64 1.41
CA GLY A 79 -23.31 3.79 2.64
C GLY A 79 -22.67 4.77 3.62
N LYS A 80 -23.31 4.98 4.78
CA LYS A 80 -22.80 5.88 5.84
C LYS A 80 -21.59 5.32 6.61
N SER A 81 -21.25 4.07 6.36
CA SER A 81 -20.10 3.38 6.93
C SER A 81 -19.53 2.43 5.90
N LYS A 82 -18.38 1.84 6.20
CA LYS A 82 -17.90 0.67 5.47
C LYS A 82 -18.92 -0.49 5.52
N PRO A 83 -18.87 -1.46 4.60
CA PRO A 83 -19.74 -2.63 4.64
C PRO A 83 -19.63 -3.34 5.99
N ASN A 84 -20.77 -3.62 6.63
CA ASN A 84 -20.80 -4.23 7.96
C ASN A 84 -20.31 -5.67 7.95
N LEU A 85 -20.78 -6.45 6.96
CA LEU A 85 -20.47 -7.86 6.80
C LEU A 85 -19.59 -8.03 5.55
N VAL A 86 -18.32 -8.33 5.79
CA VAL A 86 -17.33 -8.56 4.73
C VAL A 86 -17.70 -9.74 3.84
N ASP A 87 -18.28 -10.80 4.41
CA ASP A 87 -18.73 -11.99 3.68
C ASP A 87 -19.81 -11.62 2.66
N GLU A 88 -20.83 -10.87 3.08
CA GLU A 88 -21.89 -10.43 2.17
C GLU A 88 -21.40 -9.45 1.12
N TYR A 89 -20.46 -8.56 1.47
CA TYR A 89 -19.88 -7.58 0.57
C TYR A 89 -19.07 -8.25 -0.55
N LEU A 90 -18.30 -9.28 -0.21
CA LEU A 90 -17.44 -9.98 -1.16
C LEU A 90 -18.10 -11.19 -1.84
N GLN A 91 -19.33 -11.56 -1.46
CA GLN A 91 -19.97 -12.80 -1.93
C GLN A 91 -20.02 -12.92 -3.46
N ASP A 92 -20.53 -11.92 -4.17
CA ASP A 92 -20.65 -11.99 -5.64
C ASP A 92 -19.26 -12.00 -6.29
N PHE A 93 -18.33 -11.16 -5.81
CA PHE A 93 -16.92 -11.12 -6.24
C PHE A 93 -16.22 -12.48 -6.07
N ILE A 94 -16.29 -13.08 -4.89
CA ILE A 94 -15.70 -14.39 -4.58
C ILE A 94 -16.33 -15.47 -5.44
N THR A 95 -17.64 -15.42 -5.66
CA THR A 95 -18.34 -16.42 -6.49
C THR A 95 -17.83 -16.38 -7.92
N GLU A 96 -17.75 -15.20 -8.55
CA GLU A 96 -17.31 -15.10 -9.94
C GLU A 96 -15.81 -15.37 -10.10
N ILE A 97 -14.96 -14.80 -9.23
CA ILE A 97 -13.50 -14.99 -9.35
C ILE A 97 -13.11 -16.46 -9.15
N LYS A 98 -13.83 -17.22 -8.32
CA LYS A 98 -13.61 -18.66 -8.15
C LYS A 98 -13.86 -19.44 -9.44
N GLU A 99 -14.88 -19.08 -10.19
CA GLU A 99 -15.18 -19.71 -11.48
C GLU A 99 -14.14 -19.32 -12.53
N LEU A 100 -13.74 -18.05 -12.58
CA LEU A 100 -12.69 -17.56 -13.49
C LEU A 100 -11.30 -18.15 -13.20
N LEU A 101 -10.99 -18.47 -11.94
CA LEU A 101 -9.72 -19.11 -11.59
C LEU A 101 -9.69 -20.62 -11.89
N ARG A 102 -10.86 -21.25 -12.08
CA ARG A 102 -10.98 -22.69 -12.37
C ARG A 102 -11.12 -22.97 -13.85
N ASN A 103 -11.77 -22.07 -14.57
CA ASN A 103 -12.12 -22.21 -15.97
C ASN A 103 -11.43 -21.11 -16.79
N SER A 104 -11.18 -21.35 -18.07
CA SER A 104 -10.81 -20.27 -18.97
C SER A 104 -11.97 -19.31 -19.19
N ILE A 105 -11.67 -18.06 -19.52
CA ILE A 105 -12.63 -17.11 -20.05
C ILE A 105 -12.47 -17.01 -21.57
N ASP A 106 -13.60 -17.07 -22.27
CA ASP A 106 -13.67 -16.88 -23.71
C ASP A 106 -13.89 -15.39 -23.99
N ILE A 107 -12.97 -14.79 -24.74
CA ILE A 107 -13.04 -13.40 -25.20
C ILE A 107 -12.86 -13.44 -26.72
N GLU A 108 -13.94 -13.15 -27.44
CA GLU A 108 -14.05 -13.41 -28.88
C GLU A 108 -13.78 -14.89 -29.21
N GLU A 109 -12.79 -15.18 -30.05
CA GLU A 109 -12.39 -16.54 -30.45
C GLU A 109 -11.25 -17.11 -29.57
N ASP A 110 -10.71 -16.32 -28.65
CA ASP A 110 -9.55 -16.69 -27.84
C ASP A 110 -9.94 -17.12 -26.41
N HIS A 111 -9.20 -18.12 -25.93
CA HIS A 111 -9.30 -18.63 -24.56
C HIS A 111 -8.18 -18.05 -23.70
N PHE A 112 -8.55 -17.48 -22.54
CA PHE A 112 -7.63 -16.90 -21.58
C PHE A 112 -7.73 -17.57 -20.21
N ILE A 113 -6.60 -17.73 -19.54
CA ILE A 113 -6.50 -18.16 -18.15
C ILE A 113 -6.49 -16.91 -17.27
N VAL A 114 -7.31 -16.89 -16.22
CA VAL A 114 -7.31 -15.79 -15.25
C VAL A 114 -6.48 -16.17 -14.03
N GLU A 115 -5.64 -15.25 -13.58
CA GLU A 115 -4.88 -15.36 -12.34
C GLU A 115 -5.02 -14.09 -11.50
N ILE A 116 -4.92 -14.21 -10.18
CA ILE A 116 -4.79 -13.05 -9.30
C ILE A 116 -3.31 -12.79 -9.10
N LEU A 117 -2.83 -11.61 -9.51
CA LEU A 117 -1.49 -11.15 -9.15
C LEU A 117 -1.43 -10.82 -7.66
N GLY A 118 -2.43 -10.09 -7.18
CA GLY A 118 -2.55 -9.73 -5.77
C GLY A 118 -3.55 -8.61 -5.52
N PHE A 119 -3.64 -8.24 -4.25
CA PHE A 119 -4.45 -7.19 -3.69
C PHE A 119 -3.56 -6.06 -3.23
N VAL A 120 -3.87 -4.84 -3.63
CA VAL A 120 -3.18 -3.62 -3.23
C VAL A 120 -4.20 -2.70 -2.58
N CYS A 121 -4.22 -2.69 -1.26
CA CYS A 121 -5.16 -1.91 -0.46
C CYS A 121 -4.40 -1.17 0.64
N ASP A 122 -5.02 -0.14 1.23
CA ASP A 122 -4.51 0.51 2.43
C ASP A 122 -4.53 -0.42 3.66
N THR A 123 -3.84 -0.03 4.74
CA THR A 123 -3.71 -0.90 5.93
C THR A 123 -5.06 -1.20 6.60
N PRO A 124 -5.95 -0.21 6.83
CA PRO A 124 -7.32 -0.45 7.30
C PRO A 124 -8.13 -1.44 6.45
N ALA A 125 -8.11 -1.29 5.12
CA ALA A 125 -8.84 -2.14 4.20
C ALA A 125 -8.30 -3.58 4.23
N ARG A 126 -6.96 -3.78 4.21
CA ARG A 126 -6.37 -5.11 4.35
C ARG A 126 -6.83 -5.79 5.64
N ALA A 127 -6.86 -5.08 6.77
CA ALA A 127 -7.33 -5.64 8.03
C ALA A 127 -8.83 -5.98 8.01
N PHE A 128 -9.65 -5.18 7.33
CA PHE A 128 -11.07 -5.45 7.15
C PHE A 128 -11.31 -6.71 6.30
N LEU A 129 -10.69 -6.79 5.12
CA LEU A 129 -10.82 -7.91 4.17
C LEU A 129 -10.30 -9.23 4.77
N LYS A 130 -9.20 -9.16 5.51
CA LYS A 130 -8.60 -10.32 6.19
C LYS A 130 -9.23 -10.64 7.54
N CYS A 131 -10.15 -9.80 8.02
CA CYS A 131 -10.76 -9.93 9.34
C CYS A 131 -9.72 -10.00 10.47
N THR A 132 -8.68 -9.18 10.41
CA THR A 132 -7.58 -9.15 11.39
C THR A 132 -7.59 -7.88 12.23
N LYS A 133 -6.76 -7.83 13.28
CA LYS A 133 -6.53 -6.60 14.05
C LYS A 133 -5.99 -5.50 13.15
N GLY A 134 -6.51 -4.28 13.35
CA GLY A 134 -6.00 -3.08 12.70
C GLY A 134 -4.64 -2.62 13.26
N HIS A 135 -4.07 -1.60 12.62
CA HIS A 135 -2.71 -1.08 12.82
C HIS A 135 -2.29 -0.75 14.28
N GLY A 136 -3.24 -0.49 15.18
CA GLY A 136 -3.00 -0.21 16.61
C GLY A 136 -3.07 -1.42 17.57
N GLY A 137 -3.42 -2.60 17.06
CA GLY A 137 -3.60 -3.82 17.86
C GLY A 137 -2.31 -4.36 18.47
N PHE A 138 -2.40 -5.27 19.45
CA PHE A 138 -1.22 -5.93 20.01
C PHE A 138 -0.53 -6.86 19.00
N TYR A 139 -1.26 -7.40 18.03
CA TYR A 139 -0.73 -8.28 16.98
C TYR A 139 -1.18 -7.77 15.62
N ALA A 140 -0.78 -6.54 15.26
CA ALA A 140 -1.28 -5.86 14.07
C ALA A 140 -0.49 -6.14 12.80
N CYS A 141 0.79 -6.48 12.89
CA CYS A 141 1.56 -6.82 11.69
C CYS A 141 0.88 -8.00 11.01
N GLU A 142 0.72 -7.96 9.69
CA GLU A 142 0.11 -9.04 8.91
C GLU A 142 1.12 -10.08 8.43
N ARG A 143 2.43 -9.75 8.47
CA ARG A 143 3.52 -10.59 7.96
C ARG A 143 4.25 -11.41 9.02
N CYS A 144 4.35 -10.91 10.26
CA CYS A 144 4.99 -11.64 11.35
C CYS A 144 4.24 -11.54 12.69
N GLU A 145 4.48 -12.50 13.57
CA GLU A 145 3.80 -12.68 14.85
C GLU A 145 4.22 -11.65 15.93
N VAL A 146 4.85 -10.54 15.56
CA VAL A 146 5.33 -9.51 16.49
C VAL A 146 4.22 -9.04 17.42
N LYS A 147 4.49 -9.08 18.72
CA LYS A 147 3.64 -8.48 19.75
C LYS A 147 4.05 -7.05 19.98
N GLY A 148 3.13 -6.12 19.76
CA GLY A 148 3.34 -4.72 20.03
C GLY A 148 3.16 -4.37 21.51
N VAL A 149 4.00 -3.47 22.00
CA VAL A 149 4.02 -3.02 23.40
C VAL A 149 3.36 -1.65 23.52
N SER A 150 2.60 -1.44 24.59
CA SER A 150 2.02 -0.13 24.89
C SER A 150 3.06 0.71 25.60
N ILE A 151 3.33 1.90 25.07
CA ILE A 151 4.15 2.90 25.75
C ILE A 151 3.34 4.17 25.91
N THR A 152 3.62 4.90 26.98
CA THR A 152 3.04 6.23 27.21
C THR A 152 4.01 7.27 26.69
N ASN A 153 3.57 8.11 25.76
CA ASN A 153 4.39 9.23 25.30
C ASN A 153 4.46 10.34 26.37
N ARG A 154 5.27 11.37 26.14
CA ARG A 154 5.43 12.49 27.10
C ARG A 154 4.15 13.31 27.34
N THR A 155 3.16 13.20 26.46
CA THR A 155 1.86 13.90 26.60
C THR A 155 0.80 13.01 27.25
N GLY A 156 1.17 11.84 27.79
CA GLY A 156 0.24 10.90 28.43
C GLY A 156 -0.53 10.00 27.47
N HIS A 157 -0.35 10.15 26.15
CA HIS A 157 -1.04 9.35 25.15
C HIS A 157 -0.37 7.98 25.00
N LYS A 158 -1.16 6.92 25.05
CA LYS A 158 -0.67 5.55 24.83
C LYS A 158 -0.50 5.30 23.33
N LYS A 159 0.66 4.76 22.94
CA LYS A 159 0.97 4.35 21.56
C LYS A 159 1.44 2.90 21.56
N ARG A 160 1.13 2.19 20.47
CA ARG A 160 1.61 0.84 20.19
C ARG A 160 2.94 0.89 19.43
N ILE A 161 3.95 0.19 19.92
CA ILE A 161 5.25 0.04 19.25
C ILE A 161 5.58 -1.43 18.96
N TYR A 162 6.36 -1.69 17.91
CA TYR A 162 6.74 -3.03 17.43
C TYR A 162 8.26 -3.11 17.27
N ALA A 163 8.97 -3.28 18.40
CA ALA A 163 10.42 -3.19 18.43
C ALA A 163 11.16 -4.43 17.91
N ASN A 164 10.56 -5.61 18.01
CA ASN A 164 11.18 -6.85 17.55
C ASN A 164 11.01 -7.00 16.03
N ILE A 165 12.12 -7.18 15.31
CA ILE A 165 12.18 -7.36 13.84
C ILE A 165 12.56 -8.80 13.44
N ASN A 166 12.77 -9.68 14.42
CA ASN A 166 13.15 -11.09 14.28
C ASN A 166 12.04 -11.99 14.84
N CYS A 167 10.81 -11.77 14.35
CA CYS A 167 9.67 -12.58 14.75
C CYS A 167 9.39 -13.66 13.70
N LYS A 168 8.76 -14.74 14.15
CA LYS A 168 8.26 -15.79 13.27
C LYS A 168 7.32 -15.19 12.22
N LEU A 169 7.56 -15.56 10.95
CA LEU A 169 6.72 -15.14 9.83
C LEU A 169 5.41 -15.93 9.82
N ARG A 170 4.33 -15.26 9.42
CA ARG A 170 3.06 -15.94 9.16
C ARG A 170 3.14 -16.69 7.85
N THR A 171 2.34 -17.74 7.77
CA THR A 171 2.16 -18.57 6.58
C THR A 171 0.67 -18.67 6.28
N ARG A 172 0.33 -19.06 5.04
CA ARG A 172 -1.05 -19.43 4.69
C ARG A 172 -1.67 -20.41 5.67
N LYS A 173 -0.92 -21.45 6.08
CA LYS A 173 -1.36 -22.46 7.04
C LYS A 173 -1.65 -21.83 8.40
N SER A 174 -0.69 -21.10 8.97
CA SER A 174 -0.86 -20.49 10.30
C SER A 174 -1.99 -19.47 10.35
N PHE A 175 -2.24 -18.75 9.24
CA PHE A 175 -3.37 -17.83 9.13
C PHE A 175 -4.70 -18.59 9.05
N LYS A 176 -4.80 -19.61 8.18
CA LYS A 176 -6.02 -20.42 8.00
C LYS A 176 -6.42 -21.15 9.29
N GLU A 177 -5.44 -21.68 10.02
CA GLU A 177 -5.62 -22.39 11.29
C GLU A 177 -5.70 -21.43 12.50
N GLN A 178 -5.55 -20.11 12.27
CA GLN A 178 -5.60 -19.06 13.28
C GLN A 178 -4.69 -19.33 14.49
N HIS A 179 -3.45 -19.80 14.26
CA HIS A 179 -2.51 -20.15 15.33
C HIS A 179 -2.30 -19.03 16.36
N GLN A 180 -2.29 -17.77 15.91
CA GLN A 180 -2.27 -16.60 16.77
C GLN A 180 -3.67 -15.98 16.84
N LYS A 181 -4.55 -16.56 17.68
CA LYS A 181 -5.96 -16.16 17.79
C LYS A 181 -6.16 -14.66 17.97
N GLU A 182 -5.28 -13.99 18.72
CA GLU A 182 -5.38 -12.55 19.01
C GLU A 182 -5.15 -11.64 17.80
N HIS A 183 -4.57 -12.17 16.71
CA HIS A 183 -4.43 -11.48 15.42
C HIS A 183 -5.76 -11.43 14.64
N HIS A 184 -6.64 -12.39 14.87
CA HIS A 184 -7.88 -12.57 14.09
C HIS A 184 -9.09 -12.02 14.84
N ASN A 185 -10.04 -11.46 14.09
CA ASN A 185 -11.38 -11.11 14.60
C ASN A 185 -12.41 -12.17 14.17
N SER A 186 -12.27 -12.70 12.95
CA SER A 186 -13.08 -13.79 12.41
C SER A 186 -12.30 -14.49 11.29
N LYS A 187 -12.92 -15.47 10.62
CA LYS A 187 -12.38 -16.09 9.41
C LYS A 187 -12.64 -15.18 8.22
N SER A 188 -11.62 -14.93 7.40
CA SER A 188 -11.79 -14.14 6.17
C SER A 188 -12.49 -14.96 5.09
N PRO A 189 -13.48 -14.38 4.38
CA PRO A 189 -14.14 -15.04 3.25
C PRO A 189 -13.21 -15.25 2.06
N LEU A 190 -12.14 -14.45 1.94
CA LEU A 190 -11.14 -14.59 0.88
C LEU A 190 -10.42 -15.95 0.91
N LEU A 191 -10.43 -16.65 2.05
CA LEU A 191 -9.89 -18.01 2.15
C LEU A 191 -10.64 -19.05 1.28
N ASP A 192 -11.82 -18.69 0.77
CA ASP A 192 -12.58 -19.53 -0.16
C ASP A 192 -12.11 -19.40 -1.63
N ILE A 193 -11.25 -18.42 -1.93
CA ILE A 193 -10.60 -18.27 -3.23
C ILE A 193 -9.51 -19.36 -3.37
N PRO A 194 -9.51 -20.16 -4.45
CA PRO A 194 -8.49 -21.15 -4.74
C PRO A 194 -7.09 -20.56 -4.68
N ARG A 195 -6.18 -21.27 -4.01
CA ARG A 195 -4.75 -20.93 -3.88
C ARG A 195 -4.43 -19.59 -3.20
N PHE A 196 -5.43 -18.80 -2.81
CA PHE A 196 -5.23 -17.53 -2.11
C PHE A 196 -4.36 -17.70 -0.86
N ASP A 197 -3.30 -16.90 -0.78
CA ASP A 197 -2.40 -16.76 0.36
C ASP A 197 -2.60 -15.38 1.02
N PRO A 198 -3.20 -15.32 2.22
CA PRO A 198 -3.48 -14.06 2.92
C PRO A 198 -2.23 -13.28 3.35
N VAL A 199 -1.06 -13.92 3.32
CA VAL A 199 0.23 -13.29 3.59
C VAL A 199 0.80 -12.71 2.30
N LYS A 200 0.87 -13.50 1.22
CA LYS A 200 1.60 -13.12 0.01
C LYS A 200 0.78 -12.36 -1.04
N ASP A 201 -0.52 -12.65 -1.14
CA ASP A 201 -1.39 -12.02 -2.15
C ASP A 201 -1.82 -10.60 -1.75
N PHE A 202 -1.44 -10.08 -0.58
CA PHE A 202 -1.81 -8.74 -0.11
C PHE A 202 -0.59 -7.84 -0.01
N PHE A 203 -0.25 -7.13 -1.09
CA PHE A 203 0.96 -6.31 -1.14
C PHE A 203 0.93 -5.14 -0.15
N LEU A 204 2.07 -4.89 0.48
CA LEU A 204 2.31 -3.69 1.28
C LEU A 204 2.47 -2.50 0.33
N ASP A 205 1.36 -1.80 0.10
CA ASP A 205 1.33 -0.70 -0.86
C ASP A 205 2.38 0.39 -0.55
N SER A 206 3.26 0.61 -1.53
CA SER A 206 4.34 1.58 -1.45
C SER A 206 3.82 3.02 -1.32
N MET A 207 2.63 3.30 -1.87
CA MET A 207 2.02 4.61 -1.86
C MET A 207 1.70 5.05 -0.41
N HIS A 208 0.96 4.23 0.32
CA HIS A 208 0.63 4.47 1.72
C HIS A 208 1.79 4.23 2.68
N LEU A 209 2.64 3.22 2.44
CA LEU A 209 3.71 2.84 3.36
C LEU A 209 4.95 3.75 3.26
N LEU A 210 5.50 3.92 2.06
CA LEU A 210 6.78 4.60 1.88
C LEU A 210 6.61 6.11 1.82
N TYR A 211 5.65 6.60 1.03
CA TYR A 211 5.52 8.03 0.76
C TYR A 211 4.67 8.74 1.83
N ILE A 212 3.39 8.40 1.96
CA ILE A 212 2.52 9.02 3.00
C ILE A 212 2.92 8.56 4.41
N GLY A 213 3.44 7.34 4.54
CA GLY A 213 3.88 6.78 5.81
C GLY A 213 5.24 7.30 6.24
N ILE A 214 6.31 6.71 5.70
CA ILE A 214 7.67 6.91 6.20
C ILE A 214 8.24 8.28 5.81
N MET A 215 8.13 8.67 4.53
CA MET A 215 8.71 9.92 4.06
C MET A 215 8.06 11.12 4.76
N LYS A 216 6.74 11.10 4.96
CA LYS A 216 6.04 12.09 5.77
C LYS A 216 6.56 12.14 7.20
N ILE A 217 6.66 11.00 7.89
CA ILE A 217 7.19 10.93 9.26
C ILE A 217 8.59 11.54 9.34
N LEU A 218 9.48 11.19 8.40
CA LEU A 218 10.84 11.71 8.37
C LEU A 218 10.87 13.24 8.19
N LEU A 219 10.08 13.78 7.25
CA LEU A 219 9.97 15.23 7.05
C LEU A 219 9.41 15.94 8.28
N GLU A 220 8.36 15.39 8.90
CA GLU A 220 7.78 15.94 10.12
C GLU A 220 8.80 15.96 11.27
N GLU A 221 9.58 14.90 11.45
CA GLU A 221 10.62 14.82 12.47
C GLU A 221 11.78 15.81 12.21
N TRP A 222 12.20 15.97 10.95
CA TRP A 222 13.26 16.91 10.61
C TRP A 222 12.83 18.37 10.73
N LEU A 223 11.60 18.71 10.31
CA LEU A 223 11.13 20.09 10.25
C LEU A 223 10.50 20.57 11.58
N PHE A 224 9.68 19.71 12.19
CA PHE A 224 8.81 20.08 13.32
C PHE A 224 9.12 19.26 14.58
N GLY A 225 9.94 18.22 14.47
CA GLY A 225 10.30 17.33 15.56
C GLY A 225 10.89 18.06 16.77
N ARG A 226 10.85 17.37 17.92
CA ARG A 226 11.38 17.89 19.20
C ARG A 226 12.82 17.45 19.44
N ASN A 227 13.30 16.42 18.73
CA ASN A 227 14.64 15.91 18.91
C ASN A 227 15.66 16.79 18.17
N ARG A 228 16.41 17.61 18.91
CA ARG A 228 17.47 18.47 18.36
C ARG A 228 18.60 17.69 17.67
N LYS A 229 18.70 16.37 17.88
CA LYS A 229 19.67 15.54 17.15
C LYS A 229 19.29 15.42 15.68
N THR A 230 18.01 15.24 15.36
CA THR A 230 17.50 15.04 13.99
C THR A 230 16.91 16.30 13.38
N LYS A 231 16.35 17.19 14.20
CA LYS A 231 15.69 18.42 13.75
C LYS A 231 16.69 19.38 13.09
N ILE A 232 16.31 19.94 11.94
CA ILE A 232 17.06 21.01 11.28
C ILE A 232 16.79 22.37 11.91
N SER A 233 17.73 23.30 11.78
CA SER A 233 17.58 24.68 12.25
C SER A 233 16.63 25.48 11.34
N THR A 234 16.17 26.64 11.82
CA THR A 234 15.34 27.56 11.03
C THR A 234 16.04 27.97 9.73
N ASN A 235 17.32 28.34 9.79
CA ASN A 235 18.11 28.73 8.61
C ASN A 235 18.24 27.56 7.61
N GLN A 236 18.44 26.34 8.12
CA GLN A 236 18.49 25.13 7.28
C GLN A 236 17.16 24.85 6.60
N ARG A 237 16.04 25.06 7.29
CA ARG A 237 14.69 24.93 6.73
C ARG A 237 14.43 25.97 5.64
N GLU A 238 14.77 27.24 5.88
CA GLU A 238 14.64 28.30 4.88
C GLU A 238 15.47 28.00 3.63
N TYR A 239 16.70 27.51 3.82
CA TYR A 239 17.55 27.10 2.72
C TYR A 239 16.97 25.91 1.94
N LEU A 240 16.42 24.90 2.63
CA LEU A 240 15.73 23.78 1.99
C LEU A 240 14.51 24.24 1.19
N CYS A 241 13.68 25.12 1.75
CA CYS A 241 12.54 25.73 1.04
C CYS A 241 13.00 26.44 -0.23
N LYS A 242 14.09 27.21 -0.17
CA LYS A 242 14.66 27.91 -1.33
C LYS A 242 15.18 26.96 -2.41
N ILE A 243 15.80 25.83 -2.03
CA ILE A 243 16.22 24.83 -3.01
C ILE A 243 14.99 24.21 -3.68
N LEU A 244 13.99 23.81 -2.89
CA LEU A 244 12.78 23.17 -3.39
C LEU A 244 11.95 24.10 -4.29
N SER A 245 11.88 25.40 -3.99
CA SER A 245 11.19 26.38 -4.84
C SER A 245 11.87 26.59 -6.19
N ASN A 246 13.18 26.32 -6.28
CA ASN A 246 13.98 26.48 -7.49
C ASN A 246 14.05 25.19 -8.34
N LEU A 247 13.37 24.12 -7.94
CA LEU A 247 13.27 22.91 -8.76
C LEU A 247 12.36 23.18 -9.97
N THR A 248 12.97 23.59 -11.08
CA THR A 248 12.27 23.92 -12.33
C THR A 248 12.06 22.70 -13.23
N ILE A 249 12.91 21.68 -13.11
CA ILE A 249 12.85 20.44 -13.90
C ILE A 249 12.17 19.36 -13.06
N VAL A 250 10.89 19.13 -13.35
CA VAL A 250 10.04 18.13 -12.71
C VAL A 250 9.47 17.25 -13.83
N PRO A 251 9.61 15.91 -13.79
CA PRO A 251 9.05 15.02 -14.81
C PRO A 251 7.54 15.18 -14.95
N ASP A 252 7.01 14.95 -16.16
CA ASP A 252 5.59 15.15 -16.48
C ASP A 252 4.63 14.28 -15.64
N ASP A 253 5.12 13.15 -15.11
CA ASP A 253 4.42 12.30 -14.14
C ASP A 253 4.00 13.03 -12.85
N PHE A 254 4.55 14.22 -12.59
CA PHE A 254 4.28 15.02 -11.41
C PHE A 254 3.57 16.33 -11.79
N GLN A 255 2.24 16.27 -11.81
CA GLN A 255 1.36 17.39 -12.16
C GLN A 255 1.50 18.65 -11.27
N ARG A 256 2.05 18.53 -10.05
CA ARG A 256 2.24 19.66 -9.12
C ARG A 256 3.73 19.99 -8.94
N LYS A 257 4.07 21.25 -9.21
CA LYS A 257 5.43 21.80 -9.13
C LYS A 257 5.69 22.67 -7.88
N LYS A 258 4.79 22.66 -6.89
CA LYS A 258 4.94 23.42 -5.64
C LYS A 258 5.30 22.49 -4.48
N PHE A 259 6.51 22.64 -3.94
CA PHE A 259 7.02 21.89 -2.79
C PHE A 259 7.14 22.81 -1.57
N ASP A 260 6.02 23.37 -1.12
CA ASP A 260 6.01 24.21 0.07
C ASP A 260 6.03 23.35 1.33
N LEU A 261 7.14 23.40 2.07
CA LEU A 261 7.31 22.66 3.32
C LEU A 261 6.48 23.24 4.48
N ASN A 262 5.97 24.46 4.36
CA ASN A 262 5.06 25.04 5.34
C ASN A 262 3.66 24.41 5.23
N ASP A 263 3.32 23.86 4.07
CA ASP A 263 2.03 23.23 3.78
C ASP A 263 2.13 21.70 3.67
N LEU A 264 3.06 21.09 4.41
CA LEU A 264 3.34 19.66 4.37
C LEU A 264 2.09 18.80 4.65
N SER A 265 1.16 19.29 5.48
CA SER A 265 -0.10 18.60 5.78
C SER A 265 -0.97 18.36 4.55
N ASN A 266 -0.89 19.22 3.53
CA ASN A 266 -1.69 19.15 2.31
C ASN A 266 -0.93 18.55 1.12
N TRP A 267 0.29 18.06 1.33
CA TRP A 267 1.03 17.35 0.29
C TRP A 267 0.28 16.08 -0.13
N LYS A 268 0.11 15.91 -1.44
CA LYS A 268 -0.37 14.66 -2.05
C LYS A 268 0.74 13.62 -2.07
N THR A 269 0.35 12.35 -2.22
CA THR A 269 1.27 11.22 -2.29
C THR A 269 2.35 11.38 -3.37
N THR A 270 1.96 11.92 -4.53
CA THR A 270 2.88 12.19 -5.64
C THR A 270 3.99 13.17 -5.27
N GLN A 271 3.75 14.15 -4.39
CA GLN A 271 4.79 15.08 -3.92
C GLN A 271 5.80 14.37 -3.00
N TYR A 272 5.32 13.50 -2.09
CA TYR A 272 6.21 12.68 -1.26
C TYR A 272 7.02 11.69 -2.10
N ARG A 273 6.41 11.08 -3.12
CA ARG A 273 7.08 10.19 -4.08
C ARG A 273 8.17 10.95 -4.85
N PHE A 274 7.87 12.14 -5.37
CA PHE A 274 8.85 12.98 -6.04
C PHE A 274 10.03 13.28 -5.12
N PHE A 275 9.72 13.77 -3.91
CA PHE A 275 10.74 14.13 -2.95
C PHE A 275 11.65 12.93 -2.64
N LEU A 276 11.07 11.77 -2.32
CA LEU A 276 11.86 10.58 -2.02
C LEU A 276 12.75 10.17 -3.18
N HIS A 277 12.23 10.04 -4.41
CA HIS A 277 12.99 9.47 -5.53
C HIS A 277 13.97 10.42 -6.20
N TYR A 278 13.60 11.70 -6.33
CA TYR A 278 14.29 12.64 -7.23
C TYR A 278 15.09 13.71 -6.50
N SER A 279 14.52 14.36 -5.47
CA SER A 279 15.13 15.57 -4.90
C SER A 279 15.78 15.37 -3.54
N SER A 280 15.29 14.44 -2.72
CA SER A 280 15.71 14.28 -1.31
C SER A 280 17.22 14.15 -1.13
N VAL A 281 17.89 13.30 -1.90
CA VAL A 281 19.34 13.07 -1.76
C VAL A 281 20.14 14.34 -1.97
N VAL A 282 19.78 15.15 -2.97
CA VAL A 282 20.46 16.40 -3.29
C VAL A 282 20.06 17.49 -2.30
N CYS A 283 18.76 17.66 -2.06
CA CYS A 283 18.22 18.71 -1.22
C CYS A 283 18.60 18.55 0.25
N LEU A 284 18.70 17.32 0.77
CA LEU A 284 19.03 17.06 2.16
C LEU A 284 20.54 16.98 2.40
N HIS A 285 21.35 16.87 1.34
CA HIS A 285 22.80 16.83 1.45
C HIS A 285 23.32 18.14 2.05
N LYS A 286 24.17 18.05 3.07
CA LYS A 286 24.69 19.17 3.87
C LYS A 286 23.64 19.95 4.67
N ILE A 287 22.35 19.60 4.59
CA ILE A 287 21.29 20.14 5.45
C ILE A 287 21.10 19.24 6.66
N LEU A 288 20.93 17.94 6.45
CA LEU A 288 20.90 16.97 7.53
C LEU A 288 22.32 16.76 8.10
N LYS A 289 22.38 16.44 9.39
CA LYS A 289 23.63 15.97 10.01
C LYS A 289 24.06 14.66 9.35
N LYS A 290 25.37 14.42 9.29
CA LYS A 290 25.97 13.29 8.56
C LYS A 290 25.35 11.94 8.93
N ASP A 291 25.22 11.67 10.21
CA ASP A 291 24.63 10.44 10.75
C ASP A 291 23.14 10.27 10.38
N VAL A 292 22.37 11.35 10.45
CA VAL A 292 20.94 11.36 10.06
C VAL A 292 20.79 11.16 8.55
N TYR A 293 21.65 11.79 7.75
CA TYR A 293 21.67 11.62 6.29
C TYR A 293 22.05 10.19 5.90
N GLU A 294 23.09 9.62 6.50
CA GLU A 294 23.50 8.23 6.26
C GLU A 294 22.40 7.23 6.66
N HIS A 295 21.68 7.48 7.76
CA HIS A 295 20.50 6.69 8.13
C HIS A 295 19.38 6.79 7.08
N PHE A 296 19.09 8.00 6.59
CA PHE A 296 18.14 8.19 5.48
C PHE A 296 18.56 7.48 4.20
N MET A 297 19.86 7.47 3.89
CA MET A 297 20.39 6.81 2.69
C MET A 297 20.12 5.30 2.69
N LEU A 298 20.05 4.64 3.85
CA LEU A 298 19.64 3.23 3.93
C LEU A 298 18.24 3.02 3.35
N PHE A 299 17.30 3.90 3.72
CA PHE A 299 15.93 3.88 3.22
C PHE A 299 15.87 4.25 1.75
N TYR A 300 16.50 5.37 1.36
CA TYR A 300 16.51 5.85 -0.02
C TYR A 300 17.04 4.79 -0.99
N VAL A 301 18.22 4.23 -0.72
CA VAL A 301 18.87 3.26 -1.63
C VAL A 301 18.04 2.00 -1.76
N ALA A 302 17.48 1.49 -0.65
CA ALA A 302 16.61 0.31 -0.70
C ALA A 302 15.38 0.56 -1.56
N VAL A 303 14.70 1.69 -1.37
CA VAL A 303 13.50 2.04 -2.16
C VAL A 303 13.85 2.25 -3.65
N ARG A 304 15.00 2.87 -3.96
CA ARG A 304 15.48 3.03 -5.34
C ARG A 304 15.76 1.70 -6.02
N ILE A 305 16.32 0.73 -5.31
CA ILE A 305 16.54 -0.63 -5.82
C ILE A 305 15.18 -1.28 -6.11
N LEU A 306 14.27 -1.29 -5.13
CA LEU A 306 12.99 -1.99 -5.25
C LEU A 306 12.07 -1.40 -6.33
N CYS A 307 12.16 -0.10 -6.61
CA CYS A 307 11.37 0.55 -7.67
C CYS A 307 12.05 0.53 -9.06
N SER A 308 13.23 -0.09 -9.21
CA SER A 308 13.93 -0.16 -10.48
C SER A 308 13.73 -1.52 -11.13
N SER A 309 13.08 -1.57 -12.30
CA SER A 309 12.90 -2.82 -13.07
C SER A 309 14.20 -3.56 -13.39
N LYS A 310 15.34 -2.84 -13.42
CA LYS A 310 16.68 -3.44 -13.65
C LYS A 310 17.33 -3.99 -12.38
N LEU A 311 16.99 -3.45 -11.21
CA LEU A 311 17.71 -3.73 -9.96
C LEU A 311 16.88 -4.52 -8.96
N ALA A 312 15.55 -4.39 -8.99
CA ALA A 312 14.64 -4.87 -7.97
C ALA A 312 14.85 -6.36 -7.68
N ILE A 313 14.88 -7.19 -8.72
CA ILE A 313 15.04 -8.65 -8.61
C ILE A 313 16.49 -9.03 -8.29
N THR A 314 17.47 -8.35 -8.91
CA THR A 314 18.89 -8.68 -8.77
C THR A 314 19.44 -8.36 -7.37
N TYR A 315 18.93 -7.31 -6.71
CA TYR A 315 19.47 -6.79 -5.45
C TYR A 315 18.49 -6.91 -4.27
N LEU A 316 17.55 -7.86 -4.31
CA LEU A 316 16.55 -8.11 -3.25
C LEU A 316 17.20 -8.21 -1.86
N GLU A 317 18.19 -9.09 -1.70
CA GLU A 317 18.85 -9.31 -0.40
C GLU A 317 19.57 -8.07 0.12
N TYR A 318 20.18 -7.30 -0.77
CA TYR A 318 20.82 -6.05 -0.39
C TYR A 318 19.77 -5.03 0.08
N ALA A 319 18.69 -4.82 -0.68
CA ALA A 319 17.59 -3.95 -0.27
C ALA A 319 16.96 -4.40 1.07
N LYS A 320 16.81 -5.71 1.29
CA LYS A 320 16.31 -6.30 2.54
C LYS A 320 17.23 -5.95 3.72
N SER A 321 18.54 -6.08 3.54
CA SER A 321 19.53 -5.73 4.57
C SER A 321 19.47 -4.24 4.93
N LEU A 322 19.29 -3.37 3.94
CA LEU A 322 19.19 -1.92 4.12
C LEU A 322 17.92 -1.53 4.87
N LEU A 323 16.75 -2.06 4.48
CA LEU A 323 15.48 -1.79 5.18
C LEU A 323 15.52 -2.29 6.62
N ARG A 324 16.03 -3.50 6.85
CA ARG A 324 16.18 -4.04 8.21
C ARG A 324 17.10 -3.18 9.07
N LYS A 325 18.23 -2.71 8.53
CA LYS A 325 19.14 -1.80 9.21
C LYS A 325 18.50 -0.44 9.50
N PHE A 326 17.76 0.12 8.53
CA PHE A 326 17.01 1.36 8.69
C PHE A 326 16.02 1.27 9.86
N VAL A 327 15.19 0.21 9.90
CA VAL A 327 14.19 -0.02 10.95
C VAL A 327 14.85 -0.26 12.32
N TYR A 328 15.93 -1.04 12.36
CA TYR A 328 16.68 -1.31 13.59
C TYR A 328 17.27 -0.04 14.22
N LEU A 329 17.84 0.86 13.39
CA LEU A 329 18.44 2.11 13.86
C LEU A 329 17.42 3.23 14.12
N PHE A 330 16.21 3.13 13.58
CA PHE A 330 15.19 4.17 13.71
C PHE A 330 14.99 4.72 15.14
N PRO A 331 14.85 3.90 16.21
CA PRO A 331 14.68 4.41 17.56
C PRO A 331 15.89 5.15 18.14
N SER A 332 17.12 4.95 17.65
CA SER A 332 18.28 5.72 18.14
C SER A 332 18.26 7.16 17.63
N PHE A 333 17.62 7.40 16.48
CA PHE A 333 17.46 8.72 15.88
C PHE A 333 16.17 9.40 16.34
N TYR A 334 15.05 8.69 16.33
CA TYR A 334 13.71 9.28 16.52
C TYR A 334 13.06 8.89 17.86
N GLY A 335 13.77 8.11 18.68
CA GLY A 335 13.32 7.64 19.99
C GLY A 335 12.47 6.37 19.94
N GLN A 336 12.39 5.64 21.05
CA GLN A 336 11.68 4.35 21.14
C GLN A 336 10.20 4.41 20.69
N HIS A 337 9.55 5.56 20.90
CA HIS A 337 8.15 5.79 20.54
C HIS A 337 7.87 5.88 19.04
N SER A 338 8.91 5.97 18.23
CA SER A 338 8.82 6.12 16.79
C SER A 338 8.59 4.79 16.07
N GLN A 339 8.82 3.64 16.74
CA GLN A 339 8.69 2.28 16.20
C GLN A 339 7.24 1.81 16.06
N ASN A 340 6.39 2.57 15.37
CA ASN A 340 5.02 2.16 15.05
C ASN A 340 4.99 1.08 13.94
N ILE A 341 3.78 0.62 13.57
CA ILE A 341 3.65 -0.42 12.55
C ILE A 341 4.14 0.02 11.16
N VAL A 342 4.02 1.31 10.83
CA VAL A 342 4.49 1.90 9.57
C VAL A 342 6.02 1.80 9.48
N ILE A 343 6.74 1.98 10.59
CA ILE A 343 8.19 1.79 10.65
C ILE A 343 8.58 0.31 10.70
N HIS A 344 7.74 -0.57 11.25
CA HIS A 344 8.03 -2.00 11.28
C HIS A 344 7.89 -2.68 9.91
N ASN A 345 6.82 -2.37 9.17
CA ASN A 345 6.44 -3.08 7.95
C ASN A 345 7.47 -3.12 6.79
N PRO A 346 8.37 -2.13 6.60
CA PRO A 346 9.36 -2.15 5.53
C PRO A 346 10.26 -3.38 5.51
N ILE A 347 10.48 -4.03 6.66
CA ILE A 347 11.30 -5.25 6.71
C ILE A 347 10.70 -6.41 5.90
N HIS A 348 9.41 -6.34 5.57
CA HIS A 348 8.67 -7.35 4.80
C HIS A 348 8.38 -6.92 3.36
N LEU A 349 8.79 -5.71 2.95
CA LEU A 349 8.43 -5.15 1.63
C LEU A 349 9.12 -5.87 0.47
N VAL A 350 10.33 -6.37 0.71
CA VAL A 350 11.09 -7.14 -0.29
C VAL A 350 10.38 -8.45 -0.64
N ASP A 351 9.67 -9.04 0.31
CA ASP A 351 8.97 -10.31 0.12
C ASP A 351 7.86 -10.18 -0.94
N ASP A 352 7.28 -8.98 -1.12
CA ASP A 352 6.26 -8.71 -2.15
C ASP A 352 6.86 -8.60 -3.56
N VAL A 353 8.02 -7.94 -3.68
CA VAL A 353 8.78 -7.83 -4.93
C VAL A 353 9.28 -9.19 -5.38
N GLU A 354 9.77 -10.00 -4.43
CA GLU A 354 10.19 -11.38 -4.67
C GLU A 354 9.02 -12.26 -5.12
N TYR A 355 7.87 -12.18 -4.43
CA TYR A 355 6.71 -13.01 -4.76
C TYR A 355 6.08 -12.64 -6.10
N ALA A 356 5.87 -11.35 -6.37
CA ALA A 356 5.26 -10.89 -7.61
C ALA A 356 6.25 -10.94 -8.80
N ASN A 357 7.55 -11.04 -8.50
CA ASN A 357 8.65 -11.02 -9.46
C ASN A 357 8.60 -9.81 -10.42
N VAL A 358 8.29 -8.64 -9.86
CA VAL A 358 8.23 -7.34 -10.55
C VAL A 358 8.70 -6.25 -9.59
N GLU A 359 9.09 -5.09 -10.11
CA GLU A 359 9.45 -3.95 -9.26
C GLU A 359 8.28 -3.45 -8.40
N LEU A 360 8.61 -2.86 -7.25
CA LEU A 360 7.64 -2.40 -6.26
C LEU A 360 6.63 -1.37 -6.82
N SER A 361 7.05 -0.54 -7.78
CA SER A 361 6.17 0.45 -8.38
C SER A 361 5.04 -0.18 -9.20
N ALA A 362 5.25 -1.40 -9.73
CA ALA A 362 4.28 -2.11 -10.55
C ALA A 362 3.10 -2.68 -9.72
N ILE A 363 3.30 -2.87 -8.42
CA ILE A 363 2.32 -3.42 -7.47
C ILE A 363 1.83 -2.38 -6.46
N SER A 364 1.71 -1.12 -6.88
CA SER A 364 1.29 0.00 -6.02
C SER A 364 -0.11 0.51 -6.35
N ALA A 365 -0.77 1.14 -5.37
CA ALA A 365 -2.13 1.65 -5.48
C ALA A 365 -2.27 2.85 -6.43
N PHE A 366 -1.16 3.45 -6.89
CA PHE A 366 -1.19 4.58 -7.84
C PHE A 366 -2.01 4.28 -9.10
N THR A 367 -2.02 3.03 -9.57
CA THR A 367 -2.83 2.61 -10.73
C THR A 367 -4.32 2.88 -10.52
N PHE A 368 -4.79 2.89 -9.26
CA PHE A 368 -6.20 3.09 -8.91
C PHE A 368 -6.52 4.53 -8.47
N GLU A 369 -5.54 5.38 -8.14
CA GLU A 369 -5.79 6.76 -7.65
C GLU A 369 -6.58 7.61 -8.68
N ASN A 370 -6.31 7.47 -9.98
CA ASN A 370 -6.96 8.28 -11.01
C ASN A 370 -8.42 7.84 -11.27
N TRP A 371 -8.76 6.59 -10.95
CA TRP A 371 -10.14 6.11 -11.09
C TRP A 371 -11.07 6.79 -10.09
N VAL A 372 -10.54 7.17 -8.92
CA VAL A 372 -11.29 7.86 -7.83
C VAL A 372 -11.69 9.30 -8.21
N ILE A 373 -11.15 9.85 -9.29
CA ILE A 373 -11.33 11.26 -9.68
C ILE A 373 -12.41 11.44 -10.77
N ILE A 374 -12.89 10.35 -11.38
CA ILE A 374 -13.94 10.35 -12.41
C ILE A 374 -15.28 9.98 -11.75
#